data_AF-A0A800EUV5-F1
#
_entry.id   AF-A0A800EUV5-F1
#
_cell.length_a   1.000
_cell.length_b   1.000
_cell.length_c   1.000
_cell.angle_alpha   90.00
_cell.angle_beta   90.00
_cell.angle_gamma   90.00
#
_symmetry.space_group_name_H-M   'P 1'
#
loop_
_entity.id
_entity.type
_entity.pdbx_description
1 polymer ?
#
loop_
_entity_poly.entity_id
_entity_poly.type
_entity_poly.pdbx_seq_one_letter_code
_entity_poly.pdbx_strand_id
1 'polypeptide(L)'
;MRGRHPRRTFPASGMLVLGFSGLLSALSYVTWRQSRAFEALAELDGVEHSISLAESERADLVRRIQSLDNRPRISAFAQELLGMHHPQASEMRLLPGGPR
;
A
#
# COMPACT_ATOMS: atom_id res chain seq x y z
N MET A 1 -80.64 11.70 6.33
CA MET A 1 -79.89 10.71 5.52
C MET A 1 -78.43 10.77 5.94
N ARG A 2 -77.91 9.76 6.66
CA ARG A 2 -76.58 9.81 7.30
C ARG A 2 -75.66 8.80 6.61
N GLY A 3 -74.69 9.28 5.84
CA GLY A 3 -73.75 8.46 5.09
C GLY A 3 -72.85 7.64 6.03
N ARG A 4 -72.81 6.33 5.83
CA ARG A 4 -71.76 5.46 6.39
C ARG A 4 -70.50 5.66 5.57
N HIS A 5 -69.46 6.22 6.17
CA HIS A 5 -68.11 6.09 5.62
C HIS A 5 -67.63 4.64 5.78
N PRO A 6 -67.17 3.98 4.70
CA PRO A 6 -66.59 2.66 4.80
C PRO A 6 -65.25 2.75 5.53
N ARG A 7 -65.14 2.08 6.68
CA ARG A 7 -63.84 1.84 7.32
C ARG A 7 -63.04 0.94 6.39
N ARG A 8 -62.04 1.49 5.72
CA ARG A 8 -61.02 0.73 4.98
C ARG A 8 -60.25 -0.13 5.98
N THR A 9 -60.67 -1.38 6.15
CA THR A 9 -59.90 -2.41 6.84
C THR A 9 -58.88 -2.96 5.85
N PHE A 10 -57.62 -2.58 6.02
CA PHE A 10 -56.54 -3.22 5.25
C PHE A 10 -56.40 -4.67 5.74
N PRO A 11 -56.35 -5.67 4.84
CA PRO A 11 -56.10 -7.05 5.25
C PRO A 11 -54.72 -7.14 5.90
N ALA A 12 -54.60 -7.87 7.01
CA ALA A 12 -53.35 -8.04 7.76
C ALA A 12 -52.17 -8.48 6.86
N SER A 13 -52.47 -9.26 5.81
CA SER A 13 -51.50 -9.66 4.78
C SER A 13 -50.85 -8.48 4.06
N GLY A 14 -51.57 -7.39 3.78
CA GLY A 14 -51.00 -6.21 3.13
C GLY A 14 -50.00 -5.48 4.02
N MET A 15 -50.26 -5.45 5.33
CA MET A 15 -49.34 -4.83 6.30
C MET A 15 -48.07 -5.68 6.47
N LEU A 16 -48.19 -7.01 6.42
CA LEU A 16 -47.05 -7.92 6.43
C LEU A 16 -46.18 -7.76 5.18
N VAL A 17 -46.79 -7.68 3.99
CA VAL A 17 -46.06 -7.47 2.72
C VAL A 17 -45.30 -6.15 2.74
N LEU A 18 -45.92 -5.06 3.22
CA LEU A 18 -45.25 -3.76 3.33
C LEU A 18 -44.11 -3.79 4.36
N GLY A 19 -44.31 -4.45 5.50
CA GLY A 19 -43.26 -4.62 6.51
C GLY A 19 -42.08 -5.42 5.98
N PHE A 20 -42.33 -6.54 5.31
CA PHE A 20 -41.29 -7.37 4.70
C PHE A 20 -40.57 -6.63 3.56
N SER A 21 -41.30 -5.90 2.73
CA SER A 21 -40.71 -5.09 1.65
C SER A 21 -39.79 -4.01 2.20
N GLY A 22 -40.20 -3.33 3.28
CA GLY A 22 -39.36 -2.36 3.97
C GLY A 22 -38.11 -3.00 4.58
N LEU A 23 -38.27 -4.15 5.24
CA LEU A 23 -37.14 -4.89 5.82
C LEU A 23 -36.13 -5.32 4.77
N LEU A 24 -36.60 -5.92 3.67
CA LEU A 24 -35.74 -6.35 2.56
C LEU A 24 -35.03 -5.16 1.90
N SER A 25 -35.75 -4.06 1.69
CA SER A 25 -35.16 -2.84 1.12
C SER A 25 -34.05 -2.27 2.02
N ALA A 26 -34.30 -2.21 3.34
CA ALA A 26 -33.31 -1.77 4.30
C ALA A 26 -32.08 -2.70 4.32
N LEU A 27 -32.31 -4.02 4.32
CA LEU A 27 -31.24 -5.00 4.30
C LEU A 27 -30.40 -4.91 3.02
N SER A 28 -31.04 -4.86 1.85
CA SER A 28 -30.35 -4.70 0.56
C SER A 28 -29.53 -3.42 0.51
N TYR A 29 -30.06 -2.31 1.02
CA TYR A 29 -29.34 -1.04 1.08
C TYR A 29 -28.12 -1.12 1.99
N VAL A 30 -28.25 -1.72 3.18
CA VAL A 30 -27.14 -1.91 4.11
C VAL A 30 -26.09 -2.82 3.51
N THR A 31 -26.47 -3.95 2.91
CA THR A 31 -25.53 -4.88 2.26
C THR A 31 -24.78 -4.20 1.12
N TRP A 32 -25.45 -3.39 0.29
CA TRP A 32 -24.78 -2.64 -0.77
C TRP A 32 -23.76 -1.64 -0.21
N ARG A 33 -24.13 -0.90 0.84
CA ARG A 33 -23.23 0.04 1.52
C ARG A 33 -22.04 -0.68 2.17
N GLN A 34 -22.28 -1.81 2.82
CA GLN A 34 -21.24 -2.62 3.43
C GLN A 34 -20.28 -3.18 2.38
N SER A 35 -20.79 -3.70 1.27
CA SER A 35 -19.96 -4.20 0.18
C SER A 35 -19.02 -3.12 -0.37
N ARG A 36 -19.51 -1.88 -0.54
CA ARG A 36 -18.67 -0.74 -0.94
C ARG A 36 -17.62 -0.35 0.09
N ALA A 37 -17.96 -0.45 1.38
CA ALA A 37 -17.00 -0.19 2.47
C ALA A 37 -15.90 -1.26 2.52
N PHE A 38 -16.26 -2.53 2.33
CA PHE A 38 -15.29 -3.63 2.24
C PHE A 38 -14.35 -3.48 1.05
N GLU A 39 -14.87 -3.05 -0.10
CA GLU A 39 -14.05 -2.81 -1.30
C GLU A 39 -13.01 -1.70 -1.05
N ALA A 40 -13.41 -0.59 -0.42
CA ALA A 40 -12.49 0.49 -0.06
C ALA A 40 -11.44 0.07 0.97
N LEU A 41 -11.82 -0.78 1.94
CA LEU A 41 -10.87 -1.33 2.92
C LEU A 41 -9.88 -2.30 2.27
N ALA A 42 -10.33 -3.12 1.32
CA ALA A 42 -9.46 -4.03 0.58
C ALA A 42 -8.46 -3.27 -0.30
N GLU A 43 -8.88 -2.17 -0.92
CA GLU A 43 -7.98 -1.30 -1.68
C GLU A 43 -6.92 -0.65 -0.78
N LEU A 44 -7.33 -0.19 0.41
CA LEU A 44 -6.40 0.38 1.40
C LEU A 44 -5.37 -0.65 1.89
N ASP A 45 -5.81 -1.87 2.21
CA ASP A 45 -4.94 -2.96 2.66
C ASP A 45 -3.92 -3.35 1.57
N GLY A 46 -4.36 -3.36 0.31
CA GLY A 46 -3.47 -3.57 -0.84
C GLY A 46 -2.40 -2.48 -0.98
N VAL A 47 -2.78 -1.21 -0.80
CA VAL A 47 -1.83 -0.09 -0.81
C VAL A 47 -0.85 -0.19 0.36
N GLU A 48 -1.32 -0.46 1.57
CA GLU A 48 -0.47 -0.62 2.76
C GLU A 48 0.57 -1.74 2.57
N HIS A 49 0.15 -2.87 2.00
CA HIS A 49 1.05 -3.96 1.68
C HIS A 49 2.12 -3.56 0.65
N SER A 50 1.74 -2.81 -0.38
CA SER A 50 2.69 -2.33 -1.40
C SER A 50 3.75 -1.38 -0.83
N ILE A 51 3.35 -0.52 0.12
CA ILE A 51 4.27 0.39 0.80
C ILE A 51 5.25 -0.41 1.65
N SER A 52 4.75 -1.36 2.44
CA SER A 52 5.58 -2.23 3.28
C SER A 52 6.63 -2.99 2.46
N LEU A 53 6.24 -3.54 1.30
CA LEU A 53 7.17 -4.19 0.38
C LEU A 53 8.24 -3.21 -0.14
N ALA A 54 7.82 -2.03 -0.62
CA ALA A 54 8.73 -1.02 -1.14
C ALA A 54 9.71 -0.50 -0.07
N GLU A 55 9.28 -0.37 1.18
CA GLU A 55 10.14 0.01 2.30
C GLU A 55 11.18 -1.07 2.61
N SER A 56 10.79 -2.34 2.54
CA SER A 56 11.72 -3.48 2.69
C SER A 56 12.78 -3.46 1.59
N GLU A 57 12.38 -3.31 0.33
CA GLU A 57 13.30 -3.21 -0.82
C GLU A 57 14.25 -2.03 -0.67
N ARG A 58 13.73 -0.88 -0.22
CA ARG A 58 14.55 0.31 0.05
C ARG A 58 15.59 0.03 1.13
N ALA A 59 15.23 -0.65 2.21
CA ALA A 59 16.17 -0.98 3.29
C ALA A 59 17.30 -1.91 2.79
N ASP A 60 16.99 -2.86 1.92
CA ASP A 60 17.97 -3.74 1.29
C ASP A 60 18.92 -2.99 0.36
N LEU A 61 18.39 -2.10 -0.47
CA LEU A 61 19.19 -1.25 -1.34
C LEU A 61 20.13 -0.35 -0.54
N VAL A 62 19.65 0.26 0.54
CA VAL A 62 20.48 1.09 1.43
C VAL A 62 21.61 0.26 2.06
N ARG A 63 21.31 -0.94 2.56
CA ARG A 63 22.35 -1.85 3.07
C ARG A 63 23.37 -2.23 2.00
N ARG A 64 22.91 -2.48 0.76
CA ARG A 64 23.79 -2.81 -0.37
C ARG A 64 24.70 -1.64 -0.70
N ILE A 65 24.16 -0.43 -0.79
CA ILE A 65 24.92 0.80 -1.04
C ILE A 65 25.98 0.98 0.04
N GLN A 66 25.62 0.88 1.32
CA GLN A 66 26.60 0.98 2.42
C GLN A 66 27.70 -0.10 2.33
N SER A 67 27.34 -1.32 1.89
CA SER A 67 28.34 -2.39 1.71
C SER A 67 29.32 -2.10 0.57
N LEU A 68 28.86 -1.44 -0.49
CA LEU A 68 29.64 -1.08 -1.67
C LEU A 68 30.45 0.22 -1.46
N ASP A 69 29.86 1.18 -0.76
CA ASP A 69 30.49 2.45 -0.41
C ASP A 69 31.58 2.29 0.66
N ASN A 70 31.66 1.12 1.30
CA ASN A 70 32.77 0.77 2.17
C ASN A 70 34.06 0.56 1.33
N ARG A 71 34.61 1.68 0.85
CA ARG A 71 35.90 1.82 0.14
C ARG A 71 37.03 1.01 0.78
N PRO A 72 37.14 0.88 2.13
CA PRO A 72 38.15 0.02 2.75
C PRO A 72 38.02 -1.46 2.39
N ARG A 73 36.80 -1.95 2.17
CA ARG A 73 36.55 -3.35 1.77
C ARG A 73 36.96 -3.59 0.32
N ILE A 74 36.66 -2.64 -0.57
CA ILE A 74 37.08 -2.71 -1.97
C ILE A 74 38.61 -2.63 -2.08
N SER A 75 39.25 -1.73 -1.32
CA SER A 75 40.70 -1.63 -1.31
C SER A 75 41.36 -2.87 -0.72
N ALA A 76 40.81 -3.46 0.35
CA ALA A 76 41.34 -4.70 0.93
C ALA A 76 41.22 -5.88 -0.05
N PHE A 77 40.09 -6.01 -0.75
CA PHE A 77 39.90 -7.06 -1.75
C PHE A 77 40.83 -6.88 -2.96
N ALA A 78 41.02 -5.65 -3.42
CA ALA A 78 41.98 -5.33 -4.48
C ALA A 78 43.43 -5.61 -4.04
N GLN A 79 43.76 -5.39 -2.77
CA GLN A 79 45.07 -5.70 -2.20
C GLN A 79 45.33 -7.20 -2.13
N GLU A 80 44.34 -7.99 -1.75
CA GLU A 80 44.46 -9.44 -1.62
C GLU A 80 44.51 -10.16 -2.98
N LEU A 81 43.69 -9.71 -3.95
CA LEU A 81 43.59 -10.38 -5.26
C LEU A 81 44.64 -9.89 -6.28
N LEU A 82 45.00 -8.61 -6.24
CA LEU A 82 45.83 -7.96 -7.26
C LEU A 82 47.14 -7.41 -6.68
N GLY A 83 47.40 -7.60 -5.38
CA GLY A 83 48.60 -7.09 -4.71
C GLY A 83 48.66 -5.57 -4.63
N MET A 84 47.55 -4.87 -4.91
CA MET A 84 47.50 -3.41 -4.95
C MET A 84 47.40 -2.80 -3.55
N HIS A 85 48.40 -2.03 -3.12
CA HIS A 85 48.32 -1.25 -1.88
C HIS A 85 47.83 0.19 -2.15
N HIS A 86 47.32 0.85 -1.11
CA HIS A 86 46.98 2.26 -1.20
C HIS A 86 48.27 3.08 -1.39
N PRO A 87 48.40 3.90 -2.45
CA PRO A 87 49.64 4.59 -2.75
C PRO A 87 50.00 5.58 -1.63
N GLN A 88 51.24 5.54 -1.17
CA GLN A 88 51.71 6.50 -0.17
C GLN A 88 51.85 7.90 -0.78
N ALA A 89 51.91 8.95 0.04
CA ALA A 89 52.04 10.33 -0.44
C ALA A 89 53.25 10.55 -1.37
N SER A 90 54.29 9.73 -1.22
CA SER A 90 55.48 9.69 -2.07
C SER A 90 55.25 9.05 -3.45
N GLU A 91 54.20 8.24 -3.62
CA GLU A 91 53.88 7.49 -4.84
C GLU A 91 52.80 8.21 -5.68
N MET A 92 52.11 9.19 -5.09
CA MET A 92 51.09 10.00 -5.79
C MET A 92 51.72 10.96 -6.80
N ARG A 93 51.47 10.73 -8.10
CA ARG A 93 51.78 11.71 -9.15
C ARG A 93 50.54 12.53 -9.52
N LEU A 94 50.63 13.84 -9.33
CA LEU A 94 49.66 14.79 -9.85
C LEU A 94 49.88 14.96 -11.35
N LEU A 95 48.95 14.44 -12.15
CA LEU A 95 48.94 14.67 -13.59
C LEU A 95 48.46 16.11 -13.84
N PRO A 96 49.16 16.89 -14.70
CA PRO A 96 48.71 18.22 -15.06
C PRO A 96 47.35 18.11 -15.77
N GLY A 97 46.35 18.83 -15.24
CA GLY A 97 45.03 18.91 -15.86
C GLY A 97 45.15 19.43 -17.28
N GLY A 98 44.75 18.62 -18.26
CA GLY A 98 44.71 19.03 -19.67
C GLY A 98 43.80 20.25 -19.87
N PRO A 99 44.04 21.04 -20.93
CA PRO A 99 43.30 22.27 -21.17
C PRO A 99 41.79 21.99 -21.27
N ARG A 100 41.03 22.86 -20.60
CA ARG A 100 39.57 22.84 -20.46
C ARG A 100 38.85 22.93 -21.80
#